data_AF-A0A4Y2N322-F1
#
_entry.id   AF-A0A4Y2N322-F1
#
_cell.length_a   1.000
_cell.length_b   1.000
_cell.length_c   1.000
_cell.angle_alpha   90.00
_cell.angle_beta   90.00
_cell.angle_gamma   90.00
#
_symmetry.space_group_name_H-M   'P 1'
#
loop_
_entity.id
_entity.type
_entity.pdbx_description
1 polymer ?
#
loop_
_entity_poly.entity_id
_entity_poly.type
_entity_poly.pdbx_seq_one_letter_code
_entity_poly.pdbx_strand_id
1 'polypeptide(L)'
;MPALTSIRRIKADIEVDNVKAENISICVVPDDAASVDLIIGRTWLDLPHIAYTKIGKRVHIGYREDELFRNFPIDKKVNPVYLKRLETVQLESESL
;
A
#
# COMPACT_ATOMS: atom_id res chain seq x y z
N MET A 1 -8.76 6.51 -15.11
CA MET A 1 -7.44 5.87 -14.89
C MET A 1 -7.29 4.79 -15.95
N PRO A 2 -6.21 4.74 -16.73
CA PRO A 2 -5.90 3.51 -17.45
C PRO A 2 -5.79 2.42 -16.38
N ALA A 3 -6.55 1.34 -16.53
CA ALA A 3 -6.38 0.18 -15.67
C ALA A 3 -4.96 -0.34 -15.93
N LEU A 4 -4.13 -0.39 -14.89
CA LEU A 4 -2.81 -0.98 -15.00
C LEU A 4 -3.02 -2.45 -15.38
N THR A 5 -2.56 -2.84 -16.56
CA THR A 5 -2.79 -4.19 -17.06
C THR A 5 -1.81 -5.11 -16.36
N SER A 6 -2.29 -5.97 -15.47
CA SER A 6 -1.44 -6.99 -14.86
C SER A 6 -1.04 -8.01 -15.93
N ILE A 7 0.25 -8.27 -16.07
CA ILE A 7 0.76 -9.38 -16.91
C ILE A 7 0.38 -10.72 -16.26
N ARG A 8 0.45 -10.78 -14.92
CA ARG A 8 0.18 -12.00 -14.17
C ARG A 8 -0.44 -11.69 -12.83
N ARG A 9 -1.18 -12.65 -12.28
CA ARG A 9 -1.66 -12.63 -10.90
C ARG A 9 -1.14 -13.85 -10.16
N ILE A 10 -0.50 -13.63 -9.02
CA ILE A 10 0.03 -14.69 -8.15
C ILE A 10 -0.64 -14.62 -6.79
N LYS A 11 -0.57 -15.71 -6.03
CA LYS A 11 -1.01 -15.78 -4.63
C LYS A 11 0.20 -15.99 -3.75
N ALA A 12 0.35 -15.17 -2.74
CA ALA A 12 1.43 -15.28 -1.77
C ALA A 12 1.00 -14.76 -0.41
N ASP A 13 1.72 -15.18 0.62
CA ASP A 13 1.64 -14.58 1.94
C ASP A 13 2.52 -13.33 1.95
N ILE A 14 2.03 -12.24 2.52
CA ILE A 14 2.75 -10.96 2.64
C ILE A 14 2.77 -10.58 4.10
N GLU A 15 3.96 -10.27 4.61
CA GLU A 15 4.19 -9.78 5.96
C GLU A 15 4.84 -8.40 5.92
N VAL A 16 4.26 -7.44 6.64
CA VAL A 16 4.77 -6.07 6.78
C VAL A 16 4.66 -5.68 8.25
N ASP A 17 5.73 -5.13 8.84
CA ASP A 17 5.79 -4.79 10.26
C ASP A 17 5.36 -5.93 11.21
N ASN A 18 5.73 -7.18 10.86
CA ASN A 18 5.32 -8.41 11.56
C ASN A 18 3.80 -8.70 11.53
N VAL A 19 3.04 -8.05 10.65
CA VAL A 19 1.63 -8.34 10.41
C VAL A 19 1.53 -9.18 9.15
N LYS A 20 1.07 -10.42 9.30
CA LYS A 20 0.91 -11.36 8.19
C LYS A 20 -0.49 -11.26 7.58
N ALA A 21 -0.55 -11.31 6.25
CA ALA A 21 -1.76 -11.64 5.51
C ALA A 21 -1.48 -12.77 4.52
N GLU A 22 -2.37 -13.75 4.50
CA GLU A 22 -2.17 -14.98 3.75
C GLU A 22 -2.96 -14.99 2.45
N ASN A 23 -2.47 -15.73 1.45
CA ASN A 23 -3.17 -15.99 0.20
C ASN A 23 -3.62 -14.72 -0.56
N ILE A 24 -2.80 -13.67 -0.49
CA ILE A 24 -3.09 -12.38 -1.11
C ILE A 24 -2.79 -12.44 -2.60
N SER A 25 -3.74 -11.93 -3.38
CA SER A 25 -3.60 -11.81 -4.83
C SER A 25 -2.70 -10.63 -5.19
N ILE A 26 -1.50 -10.90 -5.70
CA ILE A 26 -0.56 -9.89 -6.18
C ILE A 26 -0.62 -9.81 -7.70
N CYS A 27 -0.77 -8.59 -8.22
CA CYS A 27 -0.70 -8.32 -9.65
C CYS A 27 0.74 -7.98 -10.03
N VAL A 28 1.34 -8.78 -10.90
CA VAL A 28 2.62 -8.48 -11.56
C VAL A 28 2.33 -7.61 -12.77
N VAL A 29 3.07 -6.52 -12.88
CA VAL A 29 2.86 -5.46 -13.86
C VAL A 29 4.13 -5.31 -14.69
N PRO A 30 4.05 -4.74 -15.92
CA PRO A 30 5.26 -4.46 -16.70
C PRO A 30 6.22 -3.53 -15.93
N ASP A 31 7.53 -3.66 -16.18
CA ASP A 31 8.56 -2.89 -15.48
C ASP A 31 8.43 -1.37 -15.71
N ASP A 32 7.88 -0.95 -16.85
CA ASP A 32 7.64 0.46 -17.19
C ASP A 32 6.32 1.01 -16.59
N ALA A 33 5.53 0.17 -15.90
CA ALA A 33 4.23 0.55 -15.39
C ALA A 33 4.29 1.29 -14.03
N ALA A 34 5.34 1.04 -13.24
CA ALA A 34 5.54 1.68 -11.95
C ALA A 34 7.03 1.82 -11.63
N SER A 35 7.42 2.96 -11.06
CA SER A 35 8.81 3.21 -10.62
C SER A 35 9.12 2.62 -9.24
N VAL A 36 8.23 1.77 -8.70
CA VAL A 36 8.33 1.20 -7.35
C VAL A 36 8.17 -0.31 -7.44
N ASP A 37 8.87 -1.03 -6.56
CA ASP A 37 8.90 -2.49 -6.59
C ASP A 37 7.58 -3.13 -6.14
N LEU A 38 6.87 -2.50 -5.19
CA LEU A 38 5.64 -3.04 -4.61
C LEU A 38 4.68 -1.94 -4.17
N ILE A 39 3.41 -2.09 -4.53
CA ILE A 39 2.31 -1.25 -4.05
C ILE A 39 1.40 -2.13 -3.19
N ILE A 40 1.29 -1.80 -1.90
CA ILE A 40 0.30 -2.42 -1.02
C ILE A 40 -1.03 -1.69 -1.18
N GLY A 41 -1.98 -2.38 -1.82
CA GLY A 41 -3.32 -1.87 -2.04
C GLY A 41 -4.29 -2.13 -0.89
N ARG A 42 -5.52 -1.62 -1.06
CA ARG A 42 -6.64 -1.82 -0.13
C ARG A 42 -7.00 -3.29 0.11
N THR A 43 -6.79 -4.18 -0.86
CA THR A 43 -7.04 -5.62 -0.67
C THR A 43 -6.24 -6.21 0.49
N TRP A 44 -5.06 -5.65 0.79
CA TRP A 44 -4.27 -6.02 1.95
C TRP A 44 -4.58 -5.09 3.14
N LEU A 45 -4.57 -3.77 2.95
CA LEU A 45 -4.75 -2.79 4.05
C LEU A 45 -6.13 -2.81 4.72
N ASP A 46 -7.18 -3.21 4.00
CA ASP A 46 -8.56 -3.23 4.50
C ASP A 46 -8.93 -4.59 5.13
N LEU A 47 -7.97 -5.50 5.29
CA LEU A 47 -8.21 -6.76 6.00
C LEU A 47 -8.64 -6.50 7.45
N PRO A 48 -9.61 -7.25 8.00
CA PRO A 48 -10.23 -6.91 9.28
C PRO A 48 -9.26 -6.79 10.46
N HIS A 49 -8.20 -7.60 10.45
CA HIS A 49 -7.19 -7.66 11.51
C HIS A 49 -6.05 -6.67 11.34
N ILE A 50 -5.98 -5.95 10.21
CA ILE A 50 -4.92 -5.00 9.90
C ILE A 50 -5.35 -3.60 10.28
N ALA A 51 -4.46 -2.89 10.96
CA ALA A 51 -4.58 -1.46 11.22
C ALA A 51 -3.30 -0.76 10.78
N TYR A 52 -3.42 0.49 10.36
CA TYR A 52 -2.29 1.31 9.99
C TYR A 52 -2.49 2.76 10.42
N THR A 53 -1.40 3.43 10.74
CA THR A 53 -1.39 4.84 11.11
C THR A 53 -0.13 5.51 10.57
N LYS A 54 -0.22 6.81 10.31
CA LYS A 54 0.94 7.61 9.91
C LYS A 54 1.45 8.39 11.12
N ILE A 55 2.70 8.16 11.51
CA ILE A 55 3.38 8.90 12.58
C ILE A 55 4.59 9.60 11.97
N GLY A 56 4.55 10.93 11.96
CA GLY A 56 5.57 11.74 11.28
C GLY A 56 5.67 11.41 9.79
N LYS A 57 6.84 10.93 9.36
CA LYS A 57 7.11 10.52 7.97
C LYS A 57 6.99 9.01 7.72
N ARG A 58 6.61 8.22 8.73
CA ARG A 58 6.52 6.77 8.64
C ARG A 58 5.07 6.31 8.73
N VAL A 59 4.76 5.23 8.01
CA VAL A 59 3.53 4.47 8.19
C VAL A 59 3.88 3.31 9.10
N HIS A 60 3.05 3.09 10.11
CA HIS A 60 3.14 1.95 11.01
C HIS A 60 1.95 1.04 10.75
N ILE A 61 2.22 -0.25 10.59
CA ILE A 61 1.21 -1.28 10.43
C ILE A 61 1.25 -2.18 11.67
N GLY A 62 0.09 -2.62 12.13
CA GLY A 62 -0.02 -3.52 13.28
C GLY A 62 -1.32 -4.30 13.25
N TYR A 63 -1.47 -5.22 14.20
CA TYR A 63 -2.77 -5.84 14.40
C TYR A 63 -3.71 -4.80 15.01
N ARG A 64 -4.96 -4.80 14.53
CA ARG A 64 -6.01 -3.92 15.07
C ARG A 64 -6.22 -4.11 16.57
N GLU A 65 -5.89 -5.29 17.08
CA GLU A 65 -5.97 -5.68 18.48
C GLU A 65 -4.77 -5.27 19.33
N ASP A 66 -3.69 -4.77 18.73
CA ASP A 66 -2.55 -4.29 19.51
C ASP A 66 -2.93 -3.01 20.25
N GLU A 67 -2.42 -2.81 21.48
CA GLU A 67 -2.77 -1.64 22.32
C GLU A 67 -2.54 -0.30 21.60
N LEU A 68 -1.51 -0.24 20.76
CA LEU A 68 -1.19 0.92 19.94
C LEU A 68 -2.29 1.26 18.94
N PHE A 69 -3.04 0.26 18.45
CA PHE A 69 -4.03 0.42 17.40
C PHE A 69 -5.48 0.33 17.85
N ARG A 70 -5.75 -0.38 18.96
CA ARG A 70 -7.10 -0.50 19.57
C ARG A 70 -7.73 0.85 19.89
N ASN A 71 -6.90 1.84 20.18
CA ASN A 71 -7.33 3.18 20.59
C ASN A 71 -7.50 4.16 19.42
N PHE A 72 -7.17 3.78 18.17
CA PHE A 72 -7.49 4.63 17.02
C PHE A 72 -8.98 4.47 16.69
N PRO A 73 -9.81 5.53 16.84
CA PRO A 73 -11.19 5.46 16.42
C PRO A 73 -11.21 5.25 14.91
N ILE A 74 -11.70 4.10 14.46
CA ILE A 74 -12.12 3.90 13.07
C ILE A 74 -13.45 4.62 12.95
N ASP A 75 -13.37 5.95 12.88
CA ASP A 75 -14.52 6.76 12.57
C ASP A 75 -15.07 6.22 11.24
N LYS A 76 -16.33 5.76 11.18
CA LYS A 76 -16.92 5.32 9.88
C LYS A 76 -16.90 6.44 8.83
N LYS A 77 -16.56 7.66 9.25
CA LYS A 77 -16.29 8.85 8.46
C LYS A 77 -14.77 9.14 8.32
N VAL A 78 -13.89 8.14 8.25
CA VAL A 78 -12.50 8.42 7.85
C VAL A 78 -12.55 8.93 6.42
N ASN A 79 -12.24 10.21 6.20
CA ASN A 79 -12.00 10.73 4.87
C ASN A 79 -10.91 9.84 4.23
N PRO A 80 -11.18 9.18 3.10
CA PRO A 80 -10.15 8.41 2.42
C PRO A 80 -8.93 9.32 2.25
N VAL A 81 -7.76 8.85 2.68
CA VAL A 81 -6.52 9.57 2.46
C VAL A 81 -6.29 9.63 0.95
N TYR A 82 -6.65 10.76 0.35
CA TYR A 82 -6.39 11.03 -1.05
C TYR A 82 -4.90 11.34 -1.18
N LEU A 83 -4.13 10.33 -1.55
CA LEU A 83 -2.74 10.52 -1.96
C LEU A 83 -2.76 11.29 -3.28
N LYS A 84 -2.32 12.55 -3.25
CA LYS A 84 -2.11 13.33 -4.48
C LYS A 84 -1.04 12.61 -5.31
N ARG A 85 -1.30 12.45 -6.60
CA ARG A 85 -0.32 11.97 -7.57
C ARG A 85 0.91 12.88 -7.51
N LEU A 86 2.10 12.30 -7.33
CA LEU A 86 3.35 13.04 -7.49
C LEU A 86 3.46 13.36 -8.99
N GLU A 87 3.46 14.64 -9.35
CA GLU A 87 3.80 15.04 -10.71
C GLU A 87 5.29 14.75 -10.89
N THR A 88 5.61 13.83 -11.80
CA THR A 88 6.98 13.55 -12.22
C THR A 88 7.56 14.83 -12.80
N VAL A 89 8.46 15.47 -12.07
CA VAL A 89 9.40 16.42 -12.68
C VAL A 89 10.20 15.61 -13.69
N GLN A 90 10.11 16.00 -14.96
CA GLN A 90 10.92 15.40 -16.02
C GLN A 90 12.39 15.47 -15.58
N LEU A 91 13.01 14.31 -15.42
CA LEU A 91 14.45 14.22 -15.24
C LEU A 91 15.04 14.60 -16.60
N GLU A 92 15.49 15.86 -16.73
CA GLU A 92 16.25 16.28 -17.89
C GLU A 92 17.45 15.34 -18.01
N SER A 93 17.53 14.66 -19.16
CA SER A 93 18.63 13.80 -19.52
C SER A 93 19.91 14.64 -19.62
N GLU A 94 20.80 14.54 -18.63
CA GLU A 94 22.19 14.93 -18.82
C GLU A 94 22.80 13.98 -19.86
N SER A 95 22.99 14.53 -21.05
CA SER A 95 23.73 13.89 -22.14
C SER A 95 25.22 13.95 -21.80
N LEU A 96 25.90 12.81 -21.95
CA LEU A 96 27.36 12.73 -22.06
C LEU A 96 27.76 12.74 -23.54
#